data_AF-A0A845YMR8-F1
#
_entry.id   AF-A0A845YMR8-F1
#
_cell.length_a   1.000
_cell.length_b   1.000
_cell.length_c   1.000
_cell.angle_alpha   90.00
_cell.angle_beta   90.00
_cell.angle_gamma   90.00
#
_symmetry.space_group_name_H-M   'P 1'
#
loop_
_entity.id
_entity.type
_entity.pdbx_description
1 polymer ?
#
loop_
_entity_poly.entity_id
_entity_poly.type
_entity_poly.pdbx_seq_one_letter_code
_entity_poly.pdbx_strand_id
1 'polypeptide(L)'
;MAETKRLQVPALGEWYDDLLTVDAWVNNRTKVVQAQSLLCSKLQERENRMKERIEYLAKKRGISPEDMWIQILSGKAQKMSSDEIEGVIEDNTKEREVSSD
;
A
#
# COMPACT_ATOMS: atom_id res chain seq x y z
N MET A 1 -12.81 19.48 -7.08
CA MET A 1 -11.41 19.04 -6.96
C MET A 1 -11.15 18.79 -5.50
N ALA A 2 -10.68 17.60 -5.10
CA ALA A 2 -10.36 17.34 -3.70
C ALA A 2 -9.25 18.31 -3.25
N GLU A 3 -9.44 18.94 -2.10
CA GLU A 3 -8.48 19.91 -1.56
C GLU A 3 -7.15 19.20 -1.27
N THR A 4 -6.07 19.65 -1.90
CA THR A 4 -4.73 19.06 -1.71
C THR A 4 -4.20 19.44 -0.32
N LYS A 5 -4.57 18.64 0.70
CA LYS A 5 -4.06 18.81 2.05
C LYS A 5 -2.57 18.45 2.10
N ARG A 6 -1.77 19.28 2.77
CA ARG A 6 -0.36 18.98 3.02
C ARG A 6 -0.26 17.71 3.86
N LEU A 7 0.57 16.76 3.42
CA LEU A 7 0.93 15.60 4.22
C LEU A 7 1.65 16.09 5.49
N GLN A 8 1.13 15.70 6.65
CA GLN A 8 1.78 15.92 7.94
C GLN A 8 2.33 14.59 8.43
N VAL A 9 3.62 14.56 8.70
CA VAL A 9 4.29 13.42 9.34
C VAL A 9 4.58 13.78 10.80
N PRO A 10 4.51 12.80 11.73
CA PRO A 10 5.04 12.99 13.07
C PRO A 10 6.51 13.43 13.04
N ALA A 11 6.96 14.08 14.11
CA ALA A 11 8.35 14.50 14.23
C ALA A 11 9.29 13.29 14.07
N LEU A 12 10.37 13.49 13.32
CA LEU A 12 11.44 12.50 13.22
C LEU A 12 12.19 12.46 14.55
N GLY A 13 12.74 11.29 14.89
CA GLY A 13 13.72 11.21 15.97
C GLY A 13 14.97 12.03 15.62
N GLU A 14 15.64 12.57 16.62
CA GLU A 14 16.81 13.48 16.51
C GLU A 14 17.80 13.02 15.42
N TRP A 15 18.24 11.76 15.49
CA TRP A 15 19.17 11.18 14.52
C TRP A 15 18.70 11.28 13.06
N TYR A 16 17.42 11.01 12.78
CA TYR A 16 16.88 11.07 11.42
C TYR A 16 16.65 12.51 10.96
N ASP A 17 16.33 13.40 11.90
CA ASP A 17 16.15 14.82 11.63
C ASP A 17 17.48 15.49 11.23
N ASP A 18 18.57 15.10 11.90
CA ASP A 18 19.93 15.53 11.59
C ASP A 18 20.36 15.03 10.20
N LEU A 19 20.20 13.73 9.94
CA LEU A 19 20.54 13.15 8.63
C LEU A 19 19.79 13.84 7.49
N LEU A 20 18.49 14.09 7.66
CA LEU A 20 17.69 14.80 6.67
C LEU A 20 18.15 16.24 6.47
N THR A 21 18.59 16.91 7.55
CA THR A 21 19.10 18.29 7.49
C THR A 21 20.42 18.35 6.72
N VAL A 22 21.36 17.45 7.03
CA VAL A 22 22.66 17.34 6.35
C VAL A 22 22.46 17.01 4.87
N ASP A 23 21.64 16.00 4.57
CA ASP A 23 21.37 15.56 3.20
C ASP A 23 20.69 16.67 2.37
N ALA A 24 19.73 17.39 2.94
CA ALA A 24 19.11 18.55 2.30
C ALA A 24 20.12 19.66 1.99
N TRP A 25 21.02 19.95 2.94
CA TRP A 25 22.07 20.96 2.77
C TRP A 25 23.07 20.56 1.66
N VAL A 26 23.56 19.32 1.67
CA VAL A 26 24.50 18.80 0.66
C VAL A 26 23.90 18.88 -0.74
N ASN A 27 22.61 18.60 -0.88
CA ASN A 27 21.90 18.62 -2.17
C ASN A 27 21.36 20.01 -2.54
N ASN A 28 21.65 21.07 -1.78
CA ASN A 28 21.13 22.43 -1.97
C ASN A 28 19.60 22.48 -2.12
N ARG A 29 18.89 21.77 -1.24
CA ARG A 29 17.43 21.69 -1.21
C ARG A 29 16.90 22.11 0.14
N THR A 30 15.64 22.55 0.18
CA THR A 30 14.96 22.70 1.46
C THR A 30 14.69 21.32 2.06
N LYS A 31 14.67 21.25 3.40
CA LYS A 31 14.40 20.01 4.14
C LYS A 31 13.10 19.33 3.69
N VAL A 32 12.06 20.13 3.39
CA VAL A 32 10.75 19.65 2.91
C VAL A 32 10.85 19.01 1.53
N VAL A 33 11.56 19.64 0.59
CA VAL A 33 11.74 19.10 -0.76
C VAL A 33 12.57 17.82 -0.73
N GLN A 34 13.62 17.78 0.11
CA GLN A 34 14.42 16.57 0.25
C GLN A 34 13.62 15.42 0.89
N ALA A 35 12.82 15.71 1.93
CA ALA A 35 11.93 14.72 2.53
C ALA A 35 10.91 14.17 1.52
N GLN A 36 10.32 15.03 0.68
CA GLN A 36 9.43 14.61 -0.39
C GLN A 36 10.13 13.69 -1.39
N SER A 37 11.33 14.07 -1.84
CA SER A 37 12.13 13.28 -2.78
C SER A 37 12.46 11.89 -2.23
N LEU A 38 12.90 11.82 -0.97
CA LEU A 38 13.23 10.57 -0.30
C LEU A 38 11.99 9.69 -0.09
N LEU A 39 10.86 10.28 0.29
CA LEU A 39 9.60 9.54 0.43
C LEU A 39 9.15 8.95 -0.91
N CYS A 40 9.19 9.74 -2.00
CA CYS A 40 8.84 9.25 -3.34
C CYS A 40 9.76 8.09 -3.76
N SER A 41 11.07 8.24 -3.59
CA SER A 41 12.03 7.19 -3.89
C SER A 41 11.73 5.92 -3.09
N LYS A 42 11.46 6.04 -1.79
CA LYS A 42 11.17 4.87 -0.95
C LYS A 42 9.85 4.19 -1.30
N LEU A 43 8.85 4.96 -1.73
CA LEU A 43 7.57 4.42 -2.20
C LEU A 43 7.75 3.66 -3.51
N GLN A 44 8.54 4.19 -4.45
CA GLN A 44 8.88 3.51 -5.70
C GLN A 44 9.61 2.19 -5.45
N GLU A 45 10.60 2.17 -4.55
CA GLU A 45 11.28 0.93 -4.15
C GLU A 45 10.31 -0.13 -3.60
N ARG A 46 9.24 0.30 -2.93
CA ARG A 46 8.25 -0.60 -2.31
C ARG A 46 7.12 -1.00 -3.24
N GLU A 47 7.02 -0.40 -4.42
CA GLU A 47 5.88 -0.55 -5.32
C GLU A 47 5.61 -2.01 -5.68
N ASN A 48 6.63 -2.78 -6.08
CA ASN A 48 6.46 -4.18 -6.47
C ASN A 48 5.89 -5.03 -5.33
N ARG A 49 6.40 -4.83 -4.10
CA ARG A 49 5.89 -5.52 -2.92
C ARG A 49 4.44 -5.11 -2.58
N MET A 50 4.04 -3.88 -2.89
CA MET A 50 2.65 -3.45 -2.74
C MET A 50 1.75 -4.17 -3.76
N LYS A 51 2.20 -4.30 -5.02
CA LYS A 51 1.49 -5.04 -6.07
C LYS A 51 1.28 -6.50 -5.69
N GLU A 52 2.33 -7.21 -5.26
CA GLU A 52 2.22 -8.60 -4.77
C GLU A 52 1.19 -8.77 -3.66
N ARG A 53 1.16 -7.83 -2.70
CA ARG A 53 0.19 -7.85 -1.61
C ARG A 53 -1.22 -7.62 -2.10
N ILE A 54 -1.41 -6.76 -3.09
CA ILE A 54 -2.72 -6.45 -3.65
C ILE A 54 -3.23 -7.61 -4.47
N GLU A 55 -2.37 -8.27 -5.27
CA GLU A 55 -2.70 -9.53 -5.95
C GLU A 55 -3.16 -10.60 -4.97
N TYR A 56 -2.43 -10.80 -3.86
CA TYR A 56 -2.84 -11.72 -2.80
C TYR A 56 -4.21 -11.38 -2.22
N LEU A 57 -4.45 -10.10 -1.91
CA LEU A 57 -5.71 -9.63 -1.32
C LEU A 57 -6.89 -9.72 -2.31
N ALA A 58 -6.64 -9.47 -3.58
CA ALA A 58 -7.62 -9.53 -4.66
C ALA A 58 -8.04 -10.98 -4.93
N LYS A 59 -7.05 -11.89 -5.04
CA LYS A 59 -7.28 -13.34 -5.18
C LYS A 59 -8.14 -13.88 -4.03
N LYS A 60 -7.85 -13.46 -2.80
CA LYS A 60 -8.62 -13.87 -1.62
C LYS A 60 -10.07 -13.40 -1.64
N ARG A 61 -10.40 -12.37 -2.42
CA ARG A 61 -11.74 -11.77 -2.51
C ARG A 61 -12.45 -12.07 -3.83
N GLY A 62 -11.83 -12.85 -4.72
CA GLY A 62 -12.38 -13.12 -6.05
C GLY A 62 -12.56 -11.86 -6.92
N ILE A 63 -11.78 -10.79 -6.68
CA ILE A 63 -11.80 -9.55 -7.47
C ILE A 63 -10.49 -9.34 -8.21
N SER A 64 -10.46 -8.41 -9.16
CA SER A 64 -9.22 -8.03 -9.84
C SER A 64 -8.27 -7.25 -8.92
N PRO A 65 -6.94 -7.34 -9.14
CA PRO A 65 -5.97 -6.48 -8.46
C PRO A 65 -6.28 -4.99 -8.61
N GLU A 66 -6.78 -4.57 -9.76
CA GLU A 66 -7.17 -3.20 -10.07
C GLU A 66 -8.35 -2.75 -9.21
N ASP A 67 -9.40 -3.58 -9.08
CA ASP A 67 -10.54 -3.29 -8.23
C ASP A 67 -10.13 -3.21 -6.76
N MET A 68 -9.26 -4.12 -6.31
CA MET A 68 -8.71 -4.10 -4.96
C MET A 68 -7.93 -2.80 -4.71
N TRP A 69 -7.12 -2.37 -5.68
CA TRP A 69 -6.36 -1.12 -5.62
C TRP A 69 -7.30 0.09 -5.50
N ILE A 70 -8.35 0.16 -6.33
CA ILE A 70 -9.36 1.23 -6.31
C ILE A 70 -10.13 1.25 -5.00
N GLN A 71 -10.50 0.08 -4.46
CA GLN A 71 -11.16 -0.02 -3.16
C GLN A 71 -10.28 0.54 -2.02
N ILE A 72 -8.97 0.28 -2.05
CA ILE A 72 -8.04 0.86 -1.06
C ILE A 72 -7.97 2.37 -1.20
N LEU A 73 -7.75 2.88 -2.42
CA LEU A 73 -7.64 4.33 -2.67
C LEU A 73 -8.92 5.09 -2.34
N SER A 74 -10.08 4.46 -2.51
CA SER A 74 -11.38 5.04 -2.17
C SER A 74 -11.77 4.88 -0.69
N GLY A 75 -10.94 4.23 0.12
CA GLY A 75 -11.22 3.97 1.54
C GLY A 75 -12.32 2.93 1.79
N LYS A 76 -12.73 2.18 0.75
CA LYS A 76 -13.79 1.16 0.82
C LYS A 76 -13.27 -0.23 1.18
N ALA A 77 -11.96 -0.46 1.05
CA ALA A 77 -11.36 -1.75 1.37
C ALA A 77 -11.54 -2.09 2.87
N GLN A 78 -12.16 -3.23 3.16
CA GLN A 78 -12.33 -3.74 4.51
C GLN A 78 -11.44 -4.96 4.76
N LYS A 79 -11.02 -5.13 6.02
CA LYS A 79 -10.39 -6.38 6.46
C LYS A 79 -11.44 -7.47 6.39
N MET A 80 -11.09 -8.60 5.79
CA MET A 80 -11.97 -9.76 5.82
C MET A 80 -12.14 -10.24 7.27
N SER A 81 -13.37 -10.53 7.68
CA SER A 81 -13.64 -11.22 8.93
C SER A 81 -13.19 -12.68 8.84
N SER A 82 -13.07 -13.38 9.97
CA SER A 82 -12.73 -14.81 9.97
C SER A 82 -13.75 -15.64 9.19
N ASP A 83 -15.04 -15.33 9.35
CA ASP A 83 -16.15 -16.05 8.72
C ASP A 83 -16.12 -15.93 7.17
N GLU A 84 -15.73 -14.76 6.65
CA GLU A 84 -15.55 -14.53 5.21
C GLU A 84 -14.36 -15.31 4.63
N ILE A 85 -13.37 -15.65 5.46
CA ILE A 85 -12.20 -16.44 5.04
C ILE A 85 -12.59 -17.90 4.87
N GLU A 86 -13.44 -18.43 5.75
CA GLU A 86 -13.92 -19.81 5.70
C GLU A 86 -14.80 -20.04 4.47
N GLY A 87 -15.73 -19.12 4.15
CA GLY A 87 -16.57 -19.23 2.96
C GLY A 87 -15.80 -19.27 1.63
N VAL A 88 -14.72 -18.48 1.51
CA VAL A 88 -13.86 -18.48 0.31
C VAL A 88 -13.09 -19.80 0.15
N ILE A 89 -12.72 -20.45 1.27
CA ILE A 89 -12.05 -21.75 1.22
C ILE A 89 -13.02 -22.82 0.72
N GLU A 90 -14.26 -22.82 1.21
CA GLU A 90 -15.27 -23.81 0.81
C GLU A 90 -15.62 -23.73 -0.68
N ASP A 91 -15.80 -22.52 -1.24
CA ASP A 91 -16.13 -22.34 -2.66
C ASP A 91 -14.99 -22.79 -3.59
N ASN A 92 -13.74 -22.50 -3.25
CA ASN A 92 -12.57 -22.96 -4.01
C ASN A 92 -12.38 -24.49 -3.96
N THR A 93 -12.92 -25.17 -2.94
CA THR A 93 -12.81 -26.62 -2.79
C THR A 93 -13.83 -27.32 -3.69
N LYS A 94 -15.05 -26.79 -3.76
CA LYS A 94 -16.13 -27.30 -4.63
C LYS A 94 -15.80 -27.16 -6.12
N GLU A 95 -15.17 -26.07 -6.54
CA GLU A 95 -14.80 -25.86 -7.95
C GLU A 95 -13.73 -26.86 -8.45
N ARG A 96 -12.88 -27.39 -7.55
CA ARG A 96 -11.87 -28.40 -7.90
C ARG A 96 -12.45 -29.80 -8.07
N GLU A 97 -13.54 -30.11 -7.38
CA GLU A 97 -14.22 -31.41 -7.47
C GLU A 97 -15.05 -31.54 -8.76
N VAL A 98 -15.60 -30.44 -9.28
CA VAL A 98 -16.45 -30.42 -10.49
C VAL A 98 -15.63 -30.45 -11.81
N SER A 99 -14.34 -30.12 -11.77
CA SER A 99 -13.47 -30.10 -12.96
C SER A 99 -12.73 -31.43 -13.23
N SER A 100 -13.07 -32.50 -12.51
CA SER A 100 -12.39 -33.81 -12.60
C SER A 100 -13.22 -34.92 -13.28
N ASP A 101 -14.33 -34.59 -13.93
CA ASP A 101 -15.16 -35.51 -14.74
C ASP A 101 -15.03 -35.25 -16.25
#